data_AF-A0A2A5D295-F1
#
_entry.id   AF-A0A2A5D295-F1
#
_cell.length_a   1.000
_cell.length_b   1.000
_cell.length_c   1.000
_cell.angle_alpha   90.00
_cell.angle_beta   90.00
_cell.angle_gamma   90.00
#
_symmetry.space_group_name_H-M   'P 1'
#
loop_
_entity.id
_entity.type
_entity.pdbx_description
1 polymer ?
#
loop_
_entity_poly.entity_id
_entity_poly.type
_entity_poly.pdbx_seq_one_letter_code
_entity_poly.pdbx_strand_id
1 'polypeptide(L)'
;MDIPSEDIDDEEIVARYVLYERRKKPCRPDGTVKRYVFTPPKNGRCSVTRHIGYSTQDIWRVGNIVAAKRSKSLIGRADVSVEKIRAIGLDISPERLEDDKNHANIIGWSNLDSFHDGFKMDQELADASMYVELES
;
A
#
# COMPACT_ATOMS: atom_id res chain seq x y z
N MET A 1 -8.96 -9.38 -20.92
CA MET A 1 -8.52 -8.84 -19.63
C MET A 1 -9.46 -7.71 -19.31
N ASP A 2 -10.31 -7.91 -18.32
CA ASP A 2 -11.23 -6.90 -17.85
C ASP A 2 -10.43 -5.75 -17.25
N ILE A 3 -10.76 -4.54 -17.70
CA ILE A 3 -10.15 -3.32 -17.20
C ILE A 3 -10.71 -3.11 -15.79
N PRO A 4 -9.87 -2.86 -14.76
CA PRO A 4 -10.38 -2.55 -13.43
C PRO A 4 -11.29 -1.33 -13.49
N SER A 5 -12.47 -1.44 -12.87
CA SER A 5 -13.41 -0.33 -12.70
C SER A 5 -12.70 0.87 -12.06
N GLU A 6 -13.16 2.07 -12.39
CA GLU A 6 -12.74 3.29 -11.68
C GLU A 6 -13.25 3.28 -10.24
N ASP A 7 -14.37 2.61 -9.98
CA ASP A 7 -14.83 2.36 -8.63
C ASP A 7 -13.97 1.27 -7.97
N ILE A 8 -13.54 1.56 -6.73
CA ILE A 8 -12.80 0.64 -5.87
C ILE A 8 -13.75 0.17 -4.77
N ASP A 9 -13.99 -1.13 -4.75
CA ASP A 9 -14.90 -1.79 -3.82
C ASP A 9 -14.25 -1.96 -2.43
N ASP A 10 -15.05 -1.94 -1.36
CA ASP A 10 -14.59 -2.08 0.03
C ASP A 10 -13.94 -3.44 0.31
N GLU A 11 -14.38 -4.48 -0.39
CA GLU A 11 -13.84 -5.83 -0.25
C GLU A 11 -12.49 -6.03 -0.98
N GLU A 12 -12.04 -5.04 -1.77
CA GLU A 12 -10.76 -5.15 -2.44
C GLU A 12 -9.58 -5.13 -1.47
N ILE A 13 -8.60 -5.99 -1.76
CA ILE A 13 -7.29 -5.95 -1.11
C ILE A 13 -6.32 -5.15 -1.98
N VAL A 14 -5.54 -4.28 -1.33
CA VAL A 14 -4.47 -3.54 -1.96
C VAL A 14 -3.13 -3.84 -1.30
N ALA A 15 -2.07 -3.82 -2.11
CA ALA A 15 -0.71 -4.07 -1.69
C ALA A 15 0.10 -2.76 -1.65
N ARG A 16 0.69 -2.44 -0.51
CA ARG A 16 1.79 -1.47 -0.41
C ARG A 16 3.12 -2.22 -0.51
N TYR A 17 3.87 -2.03 -1.59
CA TYR A 17 5.18 -2.67 -1.72
C TYR A 17 6.18 -2.14 -0.69
N VAL A 18 6.85 -3.08 -0.03
CA VAL A 18 7.87 -2.80 0.98
C VAL A 18 9.23 -2.99 0.32
N LEU A 19 9.98 -1.89 0.24
CA LEU A 19 11.31 -1.86 -0.35
C LEU A 19 12.37 -1.92 0.74
N TYR A 20 13.50 -2.56 0.44
CA TYR A 20 14.62 -2.65 1.36
C TYR A 20 15.06 -1.27 1.84
N GLU A 21 15.10 -1.13 3.16
CA GLU A 21 15.71 0.02 3.81
C GLU A 21 16.65 -0.47 4.91
N ARG A 22 17.91 -0.05 4.80
CA ARG A 22 18.97 -0.49 5.70
C ARG A 22 18.58 -0.20 7.16
N ARG A 23 18.73 -1.21 8.02
CA ARG A 23 18.43 -1.17 9.48
C ARG A 23 16.95 -1.07 9.87
N LYS A 24 15.99 -1.20 8.95
CA LYS A 24 14.56 -1.21 9.30
C LYS A 24 13.92 -2.55 8.97
N LYS A 25 13.43 -3.25 10.00
CA LYS A 25 12.53 -4.39 9.83
C LYS A 25 11.10 -3.87 9.60
N PRO A 26 10.41 -4.29 8.52
CA PRO A 26 9.10 -3.75 8.15
C PRO A 26 7.94 -4.30 8.97
N CYS A 27 8.11 -5.48 9.56
CA CYS A 27 7.06 -6.15 10.33
C CYS A 27 7.36 -6.20 11.83
N ARG A 28 6.31 -6.44 12.60
CA ARG A 28 6.31 -6.77 14.02
C ARG A 28 6.22 -8.29 14.21
N PRO A 29 6.46 -8.82 15.42
CA PRO A 29 6.37 -10.27 15.68
C PRO A 29 5.00 -10.89 15.41
N ASP A 30 3.92 -10.09 15.44
CA ASP A 30 2.54 -10.53 15.15
C ASP A 30 2.19 -10.55 13.65
N GLY A 31 3.15 -10.23 12.78
CA GLY A 31 2.96 -10.19 11.32
C GLY A 31 2.40 -8.88 10.77
N THR A 32 2.00 -7.93 11.63
CA THR A 32 1.59 -6.60 11.17
C THR A 32 2.80 -5.78 10.72
N VAL A 33 2.58 -4.79 9.86
CA VAL A 33 3.65 -3.87 9.46
C VAL A 33 3.86 -2.75 10.45
N LYS A 34 5.05 -2.15 10.45
CA LYS A 34 5.32 -0.95 11.23
C LYS A 34 4.80 0.28 10.51
N ARG A 35 4.30 1.26 11.28
CA ARG A 35 3.78 2.57 10.82
C ARG A 35 4.49 3.17 9.61
N TYR A 36 5.84 3.19 9.63
CA TYR A 36 6.62 3.84 8.58
C TYR A 36 6.38 3.28 7.16
N VAL A 37 5.81 2.08 7.03
CA VAL A 37 5.41 1.48 5.75
C VAL A 37 4.30 2.30 5.07
N PHE A 38 3.40 2.87 5.87
CA PHE A 38 2.28 3.68 5.41
C PHE A 38 2.45 5.18 5.56
N THR A 39 3.49 5.63 6.28
CA THR A 39 3.75 7.08 6.41
C THR A 39 3.81 7.74 5.03
N PRO A 40 2.87 8.64 4.72
CA PRO A 40 2.72 9.18 3.38
C PRO A 40 3.91 10.07 3.03
N PRO A 41 4.26 10.19 1.73
CA PRO A 41 5.21 11.19 1.29
C PRO A 41 4.63 12.60 1.52
N LYS A 42 5.45 13.63 1.34
CA LYS A 42 5.03 15.04 1.49
C LYS A 42 3.82 15.45 0.65
N ASN A 43 3.51 14.72 -0.41
CA ASN A 43 2.35 14.95 -1.27
C ASN A 43 1.05 14.31 -0.72
N GLY A 44 1.09 13.63 0.42
CA GLY A 44 -0.09 13.01 1.04
C GLY A 44 -0.67 11.82 0.27
N ARG A 45 0.08 11.22 -0.67
CA ARG A 45 -0.39 10.11 -1.53
C ARG A 45 0.43 8.85 -1.27
N CYS A 46 -0.21 7.79 -0.78
CA CYS A 46 0.45 6.52 -0.53
C CYS A 46 0.12 5.52 -1.64
N SER A 47 1.07 5.32 -2.55
CA SER A 47 0.95 4.39 -3.68
C SER A 47 0.73 2.93 -3.23
N VAL A 48 -0.28 2.29 -3.81
CA VAL A 48 -0.64 0.88 -3.61
C VAL A 48 -1.04 0.25 -4.94
N THR A 49 -1.05 -1.07 -4.99
CA THR A 49 -1.50 -1.85 -6.15
C THR A 49 -2.71 -2.69 -5.76
N ARG A 50 -3.83 -2.54 -6.48
CA ARG A 50 -5.03 -3.37 -6.28
C ARG A 50 -4.74 -4.81 -6.69
N HIS A 51 -5.23 -5.77 -5.90
CA HIS A 51 -5.11 -7.20 -6.22
C HIS A 51 -6.05 -7.63 -7.37
N ILE A 52 -7.05 -6.81 -7.71
CA ILE A 52 -8.11 -7.15 -8.67
C ILE A 52 -7.55 -7.67 -10.01
N GLY A 53 -7.93 -8.89 -10.38
CA GLY A 53 -7.49 -9.50 -11.64
C GLY A 53 -6.00 -9.85 -11.73
N TYR A 54 -5.22 -9.67 -10.65
CA TYR A 54 -3.83 -10.12 -10.58
C TYR A 54 -3.72 -11.46 -9.84
N SER A 55 -2.92 -12.36 -10.39
CA SER A 55 -2.41 -13.49 -9.62
C SER A 55 -1.41 -13.01 -8.56
N THR A 56 -1.10 -13.86 -7.59
CA THR A 56 -0.02 -13.57 -6.64
C THR A 56 1.32 -13.33 -7.35
N GLN A 57 1.60 -14.06 -8.44
CA GLN A 57 2.81 -13.83 -9.24
C GLN A 57 2.79 -12.46 -9.95
N ASP A 58 1.63 -12.01 -10.44
CA ASP A 58 1.50 -10.69 -11.08
C ASP A 58 1.75 -9.55 -10.09
N ILE A 59 1.22 -9.66 -8.87
CA ILE A 59 1.48 -8.69 -7.79
C ILE A 59 2.99 -8.59 -7.53
N TRP A 60 3.67 -9.73 -7.41
CA TRP A 60 5.13 -9.72 -7.20
C TRP A 60 5.90 -9.18 -8.39
N ARG A 61 5.47 -9.48 -9.62
CA ARG A 61 6.07 -8.95 -10.84
C ARG A 61 5.98 -7.42 -10.88
N VAL A 62 4.81 -6.85 -10.60
CA VAL A 62 4.61 -5.39 -10.51
C VAL A 62 5.46 -4.80 -9.39
N GLY A 63 5.49 -5.43 -8.21
CA GLY A 63 6.34 -5.00 -7.10
C GLY A 63 7.82 -4.91 -7.47
N ASN A 64 8.33 -5.87 -8.24
CA ASN A 64 9.71 -5.87 -8.72
C ASN A 64 9.97 -4.72 -9.71
N ILE A 65 9.02 -4.43 -10.61
CA ILE A 65 9.11 -3.28 -11.53
C ILE A 65 9.15 -1.96 -10.74
N VAL A 66 8.28 -1.80 -9.75
CA VAL A 66 8.24 -0.61 -8.87
C VAL A 66 9.56 -0.47 -8.10
N ALA A 67 10.11 -1.58 -7.58
CA ALA A 67 11.36 -1.59 -6.85
C ALA A 67 12.55 -1.19 -7.76
N ALA A 68 12.61 -1.76 -8.96
CA ALA A 68 13.64 -1.47 -9.96
C ALA A 68 13.65 0.01 -10.36
N LYS A 69 12.47 0.61 -10.62
CA LYS A 69 12.34 2.05 -10.91
C LYS A 69 12.88 2.96 -9.80
N ARG A 70 12.89 2.47 -8.56
CA ARG A 70 13.39 3.21 -7.40
C ARG A 70 14.81 2.82 -7.01
N SER A 71 15.48 1.99 -7.81
CA SER A 71 16.81 1.44 -7.52
C SER A 71 16.91 0.79 -6.14
N LYS A 72 15.88 0.03 -5.76
CA LYS A 72 15.77 -0.68 -4.48
C LYS A 72 15.37 -2.13 -4.70
N SER A 73 15.67 -2.98 -3.73
CA SER A 73 15.16 -4.36 -3.69
C SER A 73 13.75 -4.40 -3.11
N LEU A 74 12.85 -5.18 -3.72
CA LEU A 74 11.59 -5.56 -3.09
C LEU A 74 11.89 -6.58 -1.99
N ILE A 75 11.28 -6.41 -0.82
CA ILE A 75 11.44 -7.38 0.30
C ILE A 75 10.10 -7.99 0.74
N GLY A 76 8.99 -7.37 0.36
CA GLY A 76 7.66 -7.88 0.67
C GLY A 76 6.57 -6.88 0.27
N ARG A 77 5.36 -7.10 0.78
CA ARG A 77 4.22 -6.20 0.65
C ARG A 77 3.42 -6.14 1.95
N ALA A 78 2.69 -5.05 2.13
CA ALA A 78 1.67 -4.93 3.17
C ALA A 78 0.30 -4.98 2.50
N ASP A 79 -0.49 -6.00 2.83
CA ASP A 79 -1.83 -6.19 2.28
C ASP A 79 -2.88 -5.66 3.26
N VAL A 80 -3.86 -4.91 2.75
CA VAL A 80 -4.94 -4.28 3.53
C VAL A 80 -6.22 -4.17 2.71
N SER A 81 -7.39 -4.30 3.35
CA SER A 81 -8.68 -4.09 2.69
C SER A 81 -9.03 -2.61 2.57
N VAL A 82 -9.75 -2.27 1.51
CA VAL A 82 -10.26 -0.91 1.25
C VAL A 82 -11.25 -0.48 2.32
N GLU A 83 -12.09 -1.39 2.81
CA GLU A 83 -12.98 -1.17 3.96
C GLU A 83 -12.21 -0.58 5.15
N LYS A 84 -11.06 -1.17 5.53
CA LYS A 84 -10.25 -0.70 6.66
C LYS A 84 -9.63 0.67 6.40
N ILE A 85 -9.25 0.98 5.16
CA ILE A 85 -8.74 2.29 4.76
C ILE A 85 -9.82 3.36 4.97
N ARG A 86 -11.05 3.09 4.51
CA ARG A 86 -12.18 4.01 4.64
C ARG A 86 -12.68 4.13 6.08
N ALA A 87 -12.66 3.04 6.85
CA ALA A 87 -13.06 3.03 8.25
C ALA A 87 -12.21 3.96 9.13
N ILE A 88 -10.95 4.20 8.77
CA ILE A 88 -10.06 5.13 9.47
C ILE A 88 -10.09 6.56 8.89
N GLY A 89 -11.02 6.86 7.99
CA GLY A 89 -11.23 8.19 7.43
C GLY A 89 -10.29 8.58 6.28
N LEU A 90 -9.55 7.62 5.73
CA LEU A 90 -8.81 7.79 4.47
C LEU A 90 -9.70 7.38 3.29
N ASP A 91 -9.22 7.64 2.09
CA ASP A 91 -9.89 7.17 0.87
C ASP A 91 -8.86 6.60 -0.11
N ILE A 92 -9.32 5.96 -1.18
CA ILE A 92 -8.49 5.36 -2.21
C ILE A 92 -8.92 5.84 -3.59
N SER A 93 -7.95 6.31 -4.37
CA SER A 93 -8.17 6.86 -5.70
C SER A 93 -7.36 6.07 -6.71
N PRO A 94 -7.99 5.46 -7.74
CA PRO A 94 -7.26 4.79 -8.81
C PRO A 94 -6.42 5.81 -9.58
N GLU A 95 -5.20 5.41 -9.95
CA GLU A 95 -4.34 6.21 -10.81
C GLU A 95 -3.60 5.25 -11.74
N ARG A 96 -4.11 5.05 -12.95
CA ARG A 96 -3.53 4.10 -13.89
C ARG A 96 -2.13 4.54 -14.30
N LEU A 97 -1.17 3.65 -14.09
CA LEU A 97 0.19 3.81 -14.59
C LEU A 97 0.42 2.82 -15.73
N GLU A 98 1.31 3.19 -16.67
CA GLU A 98 1.64 2.34 -17.82
C GLU A 98 2.12 0.94 -17.39
N ASP A 99 2.95 0.89 -16.34
CA ASP A 99 3.54 -0.34 -15.81
C ASP A 99 2.77 -0.97 -14.65
N ASP A 100 1.71 -0.31 -14.17
CA ASP A 100 0.81 -0.85 -13.16
C ASP A 100 -0.61 -0.32 -13.40
N LYS A 101 -1.40 -1.13 -14.13
CA LYS A 101 -2.79 -0.80 -14.46
C LYS A 101 -3.71 -0.80 -13.24
N ASN A 102 -3.28 -1.46 -12.16
CA ASN A 102 -4.00 -1.58 -10.90
C ASN A 102 -3.49 -0.60 -9.85
N HIS A 103 -2.63 0.34 -10.24
CA HIS A 103 -2.12 1.34 -9.34
C HIS A 103 -3.26 2.22 -8.80
N ALA A 104 -3.19 2.49 -7.52
CA ALA A 104 -4.04 3.42 -6.81
C ALA A 104 -3.21 4.16 -5.76
N ASN A 105 -3.76 5.23 -5.21
CA ASN A 105 -3.21 5.87 -4.05
C ASN A 105 -4.25 5.88 -2.96
N ILE A 106 -3.82 5.51 -1.76
CA ILE A 106 -4.51 5.98 -0.58
C ILE A 106 -4.29 7.51 -0.52
N ILE A 107 -5.32 8.25 -0.10
CA ILE A 107 -5.36 9.71 0.02
C ILE A 107 -6.15 10.12 1.26
N GLY A 108 -6.24 11.43 1.53
CA GLY A 108 -7.05 11.97 2.63
C GLY A 108 -6.25 12.47 3.84
N TRP A 109 -4.95 12.17 3.90
CA TRP A 109 -4.07 12.66 4.98
C TRP A 109 -3.99 14.19 5.10
N SER A 110 -4.24 14.92 4.02
CA SER A 110 -4.20 16.39 4.01
C SER A 110 -5.48 17.06 4.51
N ASN A 111 -6.56 16.30 4.71
CA ASN A 111 -7.82 16.80 5.29
C ASN A 111 -7.75 16.86 6.82
N LEU A 112 -6.55 16.71 7.38
CA LEU A 112 -6.30 16.62 8.80
C LEU A 112 -5.92 17.98 9.34
N ASP A 113 -6.64 18.42 10.38
CA ASP A 113 -6.39 19.68 11.06
C ASP A 113 -5.07 19.68 11.85
N SER A 114 -4.45 18.51 12.08
CA SER A 114 -3.21 18.40 12.84
C SER A 114 -2.26 17.28 12.40
N PHE A 115 -0.98 17.45 12.70
CA PHE A 115 0.06 16.40 12.55
C PHE A 115 -0.24 15.14 13.38
N HIS A 116 -0.95 15.28 14.51
CA HIS A 116 -1.28 14.17 15.40
C HIS A 116 -2.26 13.20 14.74
N ASP A 117 -3.20 13.72 13.96
CA ASP A 117 -4.20 12.90 13.28
C ASP A 117 -3.54 12.04 12.19
N GLY A 118 -2.56 12.60 11.47
CA GLY A 118 -1.83 11.85 10.43
C GLY A 118 -1.02 10.71 11.02
N PHE A 119 -0.37 10.95 12.17
CA PHE A 119 0.35 9.92 12.90
C PHE A 119 -0.55 8.75 13.32
N LYS A 120 -1.77 9.07 13.79
CA LYS A 120 -2.75 8.08 14.22
C LYS A 120 -3.22 7.21 13.04
N MET A 121 -3.55 7.83 11.92
CA MET A 121 -4.02 7.11 10.72
C MET A 121 -2.95 6.17 10.14
N ASP A 122 -1.70 6.63 10.02
CA ASP A 122 -0.59 5.76 9.58
C ASP A 122 -0.43 4.53 10.49
N GLN A 123 -0.64 4.75 11.79
CA GLN A 123 -0.47 3.73 12.81
C GLN A 123 -1.60 2.70 12.71
N GLU A 124 -2.85 3.15 12.63
CA GLU A 124 -4.02 2.28 12.48
C GLU A 124 -3.97 1.49 11.18
N LEU A 125 -3.54 2.12 10.07
CA LEU A 125 -3.40 1.41 8.80
C LEU A 125 -2.32 0.33 8.87
N ALA A 126 -1.20 0.61 9.55
CA ALA A 126 -0.15 -0.38 9.75
C ALA A 126 -0.61 -1.56 10.63
N ASP A 127 -1.42 -1.28 11.66
CA ASP A 127 -2.00 -2.31 12.54
C ASP A 127 -3.07 -3.14 11.83
N ALA A 128 -3.75 -2.54 10.84
CA ALA A 128 -4.73 -3.18 9.99
C ALA A 128 -4.14 -4.08 8.87
N SER A 129 -2.84 -3.95 8.60
CA SER A 129 -2.18 -4.52 7.42
C SER A 129 -1.24 -5.67 7.77
N MET A 130 -1.29 -6.73 6.97
CA MET A 130 -0.44 -7.91 7.15
C MET A 130 0.77 -7.88 6.22
N TYR A 131 1.94 -8.17 6.77
CA TYR A 131 3.17 -8.32 5.99
C TYR A 131 3.20 -9.67 5.29
N VAL A 132 3.46 -9.64 4.00
CA VAL A 132 3.78 -10.83 3.20
C VAL A 132 5.21 -10.68 2.71
N GLU A 133 6.06 -11.63 3.09
CA GLU A 133 7.46 -11.65 2.66
C GLU A 133 7.56 -12.10 1.20
N LEU A 134 8.52 -11.52 0.47
CA LEU A 134 8.85 -12.00 -0.86
C LEU A 134 9.57 -13.33 -0.73
N GLU A 135 8.95 -14.43 -1.17
CA GLU A 135 9.60 -15.73 -1.24
C GLU A 135 10.71 -15.70 -2.31
N SER A 136 11.88 -16.22 -1.94
CA SER A 136 13.10 -16.27 -2.76
C SER A 136 13.15 -17.46 -3.69
#